data_AF-A0A6A1UPV6-F1
#
_entry.id   AF-A0A6A1UPV6-F1
#
_cell.length_a   1.000
_cell.length_b   1.000
_cell.length_c   1.000
_cell.angle_alpha   90.00
_cell.angle_beta   90.00
_cell.angle_gamma   90.00
#
_symmetry.space_group_name_H-M   'P 1'
#
loop_
_entity.id
_entity.type
_entity.pdbx_description
1 polymer ?
#
loop_
_entity_poly.entity_id
_entity_poly.type
_entity_poly.pdbx_seq_one_letter_code
_entity_poly.pdbx_strand_id
1 'polypeptide(L)'
;MHPWRVNFLHDCPTVNKLLNLLDTTGAGTITSTVGITTNPWNTRLRELAKQCQFAQALTLYRQMLRSGDSPNAFTFPFVLKSCASLSLLISGAQLHSHVIKTGCKYEPFVQTSLISMYCKCYSIEDARKVFDENGESKSLVVCYNALISGYTSNSRFYEGLTLFCKMREAGVSANSVTMLSAFVCTSCAFESWNVPPWLSC
;
A
#
# COMPACT_ATOMS: atom_id res chain seq x y z
N MET A 1 -12.86 38.15 7.59
CA MET A 1 -14.12 37.51 8.00
C MET A 1 -15.27 38.40 7.58
N HIS A 2 -15.94 38.04 6.48
CA HIS A 2 -17.28 38.55 6.16
C HIS A 2 -18.23 37.36 5.97
N PRO A 3 -19.53 37.58 6.24
CA PRO A 3 -20.53 36.59 6.62
C PRO A 3 -21.41 36.21 5.40
N TRP A 4 -22.56 35.57 5.62
CA TRP A 4 -23.61 35.15 4.66
C TRP A 4 -23.34 33.77 4.01
N ARG A 5 -24.14 32.71 4.14
CA ARG A 5 -25.48 32.44 4.66
C ARG A 5 -25.50 30.96 5.09
N VAL A 6 -25.88 30.68 6.33
CA VAL A 6 -26.51 29.42 6.73
C VAL A 6 -27.88 29.82 7.24
N ASN A 7 -28.93 29.34 6.57
CA ASN A 7 -30.32 29.21 7.03
C ASN A 7 -31.24 29.24 5.82
N PHE A 8 -31.49 28.08 5.24
CA PHE A 8 -32.76 27.72 4.61
C PHE A 8 -32.66 26.22 4.32
N LEU A 9 -33.28 25.39 5.16
CA LEU A 9 -33.79 24.02 4.93
C LEU A 9 -34.01 23.29 6.28
N HIS A 10 -34.67 23.93 7.26
CA HIS A 10 -35.06 23.24 8.50
C HIS A 10 -36.56 23.02 8.70
N ASP A 11 -37.41 23.47 7.76
CA ASP A 11 -38.86 23.28 7.86
C ASP A 11 -39.46 22.68 6.58
N CYS A 12 -39.19 21.39 6.33
CA CYS A 12 -39.89 20.62 5.31
C CYS A 12 -40.64 19.43 5.94
N PRO A 13 -41.98 19.46 6.05
CA PRO A 13 -42.79 18.45 6.75
C PRO A 13 -42.72 17.03 6.18
N THR A 14 -42.14 16.85 4.99
CA THR A 14 -42.06 15.55 4.30
C THR A 14 -40.92 14.67 4.81
N VAL A 15 -39.86 15.26 5.38
CA VAL A 15 -38.65 14.53 5.83
C VAL A 15 -38.90 13.80 7.17
N ASN A 16 -39.70 14.38 8.06
CA ASN A 16 -40.06 13.77 9.34
C ASN A 16 -40.96 12.53 9.19
N LYS A 17 -41.64 12.35 8.05
CA LYS A 17 -42.51 11.20 7.81
C LYS A 17 -41.73 9.94 7.38
N LEU A 18 -40.51 10.11 6.85
CA LEU A 18 -39.62 9.01 6.46
C LEU A 18 -38.75 8.50 7.63
N LEU A 19 -38.42 9.37 8.59
CA LEU A 19 -37.66 9.00 9.78
C LEU A 19 -38.47 8.10 10.75
N ASN A 20 -39.80 8.26 10.80
CA ASN A 20 -40.65 7.47 11.69
C ASN A 20 -40.95 6.04 11.20
N LEU A 21 -40.53 5.66 9.99
CA LEU A 21 -40.81 4.33 9.41
C LEU A 21 -39.67 3.31 9.58
N LEU A 22 -38.49 3.73 10.06
CA LEU A 22 -37.36 2.82 10.28
C LEU A 22 -37.16 2.43 11.76
N ASP A 23 -37.93 3.02 12.68
CA ASP A 23 -37.81 2.78 14.13
C ASP A 23 -38.75 1.71 14.70
N THR A 24 -39.60 1.06 13.89
CA THR A 24 -40.52 0.01 14.38
C THR A 24 -40.25 -1.34 13.74
N THR A 25 -39.29 -2.09 14.28
CA THR A 25 -39.38 -3.53 14.60
C THR A 25 -38.09 -4.00 15.29
N GLY A 26 -38.20 -4.28 16.59
CA GLY A 26 -37.15 -4.87 17.42
C GLY A 26 -36.89 -6.36 17.11
N ALA A 27 -36.08 -7.11 17.85
CA ALA A 27 -35.50 -6.86 19.17
C ALA A 27 -34.30 -7.82 19.41
N GLY A 28 -33.38 -7.40 20.28
CA GLY A 28 -32.28 -8.21 20.80
C GLY A 28 -31.30 -7.40 21.65
N THR A 29 -31.73 -7.02 22.86
CA THR A 29 -30.96 -6.44 23.99
C THR A 29 -29.67 -7.27 24.22
N ILE A 30 -28.49 -6.76 24.66
CA ILE A 30 -28.16 -6.32 26.03
C ILE A 30 -26.90 -5.40 26.05
N THR A 31 -27.00 -4.29 26.78
CA THR A 31 -25.97 -3.53 27.53
C THR A 31 -24.53 -3.43 27.00
N SER A 32 -24.07 -2.21 26.71
CA SER A 32 -23.07 -1.50 27.53
C SER A 32 -22.61 -0.20 26.85
N THR A 33 -22.48 0.83 27.67
CA THR A 33 -21.85 2.13 27.38
C THR A 33 -20.44 1.98 26.80
N VAL A 34 -20.18 2.40 25.55
CA VAL A 34 -18.86 2.89 25.11
C VAL A 34 -19.00 3.87 23.94
N GLY A 35 -18.64 5.13 24.19
CA GLY A 35 -17.78 5.96 23.32
C GLY A 35 -18.27 6.35 21.92
N ILE A 36 -18.37 7.67 21.71
CA ILE A 36 -18.11 8.40 20.46
C ILE A 36 -17.28 7.56 19.47
N THR A 37 -17.79 7.33 18.25
CA THR A 37 -17.10 6.54 17.21
C THR A 37 -15.93 7.33 16.58
N THR A 38 -14.91 7.66 17.37
CA THR A 38 -13.55 7.91 16.87
C THR A 38 -12.98 6.58 16.38
N ASN A 39 -13.41 6.11 15.21
CA ASN A 39 -12.73 5.02 14.54
C ASN A 39 -11.49 5.63 13.85
N PRO A 40 -10.28 5.45 14.40
CA PRO A 40 -9.09 6.20 13.98
C PRO A 40 -8.78 5.94 12.50
N TRP A 41 -8.26 6.96 11.81
CA TRP A 41 -7.97 6.94 10.37
C TRP A 41 -7.32 5.64 9.88
N ASN A 42 -6.35 5.12 10.64
CA ASN A 42 -5.61 3.90 10.33
C ASN A 42 -6.49 2.63 10.29
N THR A 43 -7.52 2.54 11.13
CA THR A 43 -8.44 1.40 11.14
C THR A 43 -9.32 1.42 9.89
N ARG A 44 -9.86 2.59 9.53
CA ARG A 44 -10.64 2.76 8.31
C ARG A 44 -9.81 2.51 7.05
N LEU A 45 -8.59 3.05 7.00
CA LEU A 45 -7.65 2.80 5.90
C LEU A 45 -7.33 1.32 5.74
N ARG A 46 -7.10 0.61 6.84
CA ARG A 46 -6.87 -0.84 6.84
C ARG A 46 -8.07 -1.60 6.28
N GLU A 47 -9.27 -1.22 6.68
CA GLU A 47 -10.50 -1.87 6.21
C GLU A 47 -10.73 -1.64 4.71
N LEU A 48 -10.60 -0.41 4.24
CA LEU A 48 -10.69 -0.09 2.80
C LEU A 48 -9.64 -0.86 1.98
N ALA A 49 -8.42 -0.99 2.51
CA ALA A 49 -7.35 -1.74 1.86
C ALA A 49 -7.56 -3.26 1.84
N LYS A 50 -8.38 -3.81 2.75
CA LYS A 50 -8.83 -5.21 2.74
C LYS A 50 -9.93 -5.43 1.71
N GLN A 51 -10.86 -4.49 1.62
CA GLN A 51 -11.96 -4.51 0.64
C GLN A 51 -11.55 -4.09 -0.78
N CYS A 52 -10.24 -3.87 -1.01
CA CYS A 52 -9.68 -3.40 -2.28
C CYS A 52 -10.26 -2.06 -2.78
N GLN A 53 -10.81 -1.23 -1.88
CA GLN A 53 -11.36 0.08 -2.19
C GLN A 53 -10.24 1.15 -2.20
N PHE A 54 -9.25 0.95 -3.07
CA PHE A 54 -8.00 1.73 -3.09
C PHE A 54 -8.22 3.23 -3.36
N ALA A 55 -9.14 3.57 -4.28
CA ALA A 55 -9.47 4.96 -4.57
C ALA A 55 -10.09 5.66 -3.34
N GLN A 56 -10.97 4.97 -2.61
CA GLN A 56 -11.58 5.50 -1.39
C GLN A 56 -10.55 5.65 -0.28
N ALA A 57 -9.60 4.71 -0.15
CA ALA A 57 -8.50 4.83 0.82
C ALA A 57 -7.64 6.07 0.56
N LEU A 58 -7.36 6.41 -0.71
CA LEU A 58 -6.63 7.63 -1.06
C LEU A 58 -7.46 8.90 -0.79
N THR A 59 -8.78 8.86 -1.01
CA THR A 59 -9.68 9.96 -0.63
C THR A 59 -9.71 10.17 0.88
N LEU A 60 -9.78 9.08 1.66
CA LEU A 60 -9.74 9.13 3.12
C LEU A 60 -8.41 9.69 3.64
N TYR A 61 -7.30 9.31 3.03
CA TYR A 61 -5.99 9.88 3.34
C TYR A 61 -5.95 11.40 3.10
N ARG A 62 -6.51 11.88 1.98
CA ARG A 62 -6.62 13.33 1.72
C ARG A 62 -7.50 14.04 2.74
N GLN A 63 -8.57 13.40 3.22
CA GLN A 63 -9.42 13.94 4.28
C GLN A 63 -8.65 14.06 5.60
N MET A 64 -7.85 13.05 5.96
CA MET A 64 -6.98 13.09 7.13
C MET A 64 -5.97 14.25 7.07
N LEU A 65 -5.35 14.48 5.90
CA LEU A 65 -4.46 15.63 5.73
C LEU A 65 -5.19 16.97 5.87
N ARG A 66 -6.45 17.05 5.41
CA ARG A 66 -7.27 18.27 5.50
C ARG A 66 -7.80 18.53 6.90
N SER A 67 -7.97 17.52 7.74
CA SER A 67 -8.32 17.69 9.16
C SER A 67 -7.13 18.15 10.02
N GLY A 68 -5.92 18.21 9.44
CA GLY A 68 -4.69 18.57 10.15
C GLY A 68 -4.04 17.40 10.89
N ASP A 69 -4.57 16.18 10.72
CA ASP A 69 -4.00 14.99 11.33
C ASP A 69 -2.76 14.52 10.57
N SER A 70 -1.71 14.14 11.30
CA SER A 70 -0.46 13.69 10.70
C SER A 70 -0.49 12.19 10.37
N PRO A 71 -0.11 11.79 9.13
CA PRO A 71 0.15 10.39 8.83
C PRO A 71 1.33 9.86 9.64
N ASN A 72 1.31 8.56 9.89
CA ASN A 72 2.36 7.85 10.60
C ASN A 72 2.70 6.51 9.92
N ALA A 73 3.62 5.76 10.51
CA ALA A 73 4.10 4.48 10.00
C ALA A 73 2.99 3.45 9.75
N PHE A 74 1.86 3.55 10.46
CA PHE A 74 0.70 2.67 10.26
C PHE A 74 -0.25 3.16 9.17
N THR A 75 -0.13 4.41 8.71
CA THR A 75 -0.93 4.97 7.61
C THR A 75 -0.33 4.59 6.25
N PHE A 76 0.98 4.80 6.10
CA PHE A 76 1.66 4.72 4.80
C PHE A 76 1.54 3.37 4.08
N PRO A 77 1.65 2.20 4.73
CA PRO A 77 1.53 0.91 4.05
C PRO A 77 0.22 0.76 3.28
N PHE A 78 -0.90 1.25 3.83
CA PHE A 78 -2.21 1.13 3.20
C PHE A 78 -2.37 2.07 2.00
N VAL A 79 -1.88 3.31 2.10
CA VAL A 79 -1.98 4.28 1.00
C VAL A 79 -0.98 3.99 -0.12
N LEU A 80 0.21 3.49 0.22
CA LEU A 80 1.19 3.01 -0.76
C LEU A 80 0.68 1.77 -1.49
N LYS A 81 0.04 0.83 -0.78
CA LYS A 81 -0.66 -0.31 -1.41
C LYS A 81 -1.73 0.17 -2.38
N SER A 82 -2.52 1.18 -2.01
CA SER A 82 -3.53 1.76 -2.90
C SER A 82 -2.92 2.38 -4.17
N CYS A 83 -1.81 3.12 -4.06
CA CYS A 83 -1.10 3.62 -5.23
C CYS A 83 -0.54 2.49 -6.09
N ALA A 84 0.03 1.45 -5.48
CA ALA A 84 0.57 0.29 -6.17
C ALA A 84 -0.52 -0.46 -6.97
N SER A 85 -1.69 -0.66 -6.37
CA SER A 85 -2.83 -1.36 -6.98
C SER A 85 -3.52 -0.56 -8.09
N LEU A 86 -3.38 0.76 -8.08
CA LEU A 86 -3.93 1.65 -9.11
C LEU A 86 -2.86 2.13 -10.10
N SER A 87 -1.62 1.61 -10.00
CA SER A 87 -0.47 2.01 -10.83
C SER A 87 -0.20 3.53 -10.84
N LEU A 88 -0.41 4.19 -9.70
CA LEU A 88 -0.27 5.65 -9.57
C LEU A 88 1.16 6.05 -9.14
N LEU A 89 2.13 5.94 -10.05
CA LEU A 89 3.55 6.22 -9.76
C LEU A 89 3.77 7.63 -9.19
N ILE A 90 3.16 8.66 -9.79
CA ILE A 90 3.34 10.06 -9.37
C ILE A 90 2.80 10.27 -7.94
N SER A 91 1.62 9.72 -7.64
CA SER A 91 1.05 9.78 -6.29
C SER A 91 1.89 8.99 -5.28
N GLY A 92 2.43 7.84 -5.69
CA GLY A 92 3.35 7.04 -4.89
C GLY A 92 4.63 7.80 -4.54
N ALA A 93 5.22 8.53 -5.50
CA ALA A 93 6.41 9.36 -5.26
C ALA A 93 6.11 10.56 -4.33
N GLN A 94 4.92 11.16 -4.44
CA GLN A 94 4.46 12.18 -3.48
C GLN A 94 4.32 11.59 -2.07
N LEU A 95 3.75 10.39 -1.93
CA LEU A 95 3.68 9.68 -0.66
C LEU A 95 5.06 9.34 -0.11
N HIS A 96 6.01 8.93 -0.96
CA HIS A 96 7.38 8.70 -0.55
C HIS A 96 8.02 9.98 0.03
N SER A 97 7.78 11.13 -0.60
CA SER A 97 8.21 12.42 -0.03
C SER A 97 7.57 12.71 1.33
N HIS A 98 6.30 12.35 1.53
CA HIS A 98 5.63 12.46 2.83
C HIS A 98 6.26 11.54 3.88
N VAL A 99 6.57 10.29 3.53
CA VAL A 99 7.24 9.32 4.41
C VAL A 99 8.57 9.88 4.93
N ILE A 100 9.35 10.53 4.06
CA ILE A 100 10.62 11.16 4.45
C ILE A 100 10.36 12.32 5.41
N LYS A 101 9.40 13.20 5.10
CA LYS A 101 9.06 14.38 5.91
C LYS A 101 8.52 14.02 7.30
N THR A 102 7.80 12.91 7.43
CA THR A 102 7.29 12.44 8.73
C THR A 102 8.29 11.58 9.51
N GLY A 103 9.51 11.38 8.98
CA GLY A 103 10.54 10.55 9.62
C GLY A 103 10.25 9.05 9.58
N CYS A 104 9.27 8.58 8.81
CA CYS A 104 8.88 7.17 8.77
C CYS A 104 9.69 6.34 7.76
N LYS A 105 10.72 6.93 7.13
CA LYS A 105 11.49 6.30 6.03
C LYS A 105 12.20 5.00 6.41
N TYR A 106 12.58 4.82 7.67
CA TYR A 106 13.31 3.65 8.15
C TYR A 106 12.40 2.59 8.77
N GLU A 107 11.08 2.84 8.84
CA GLU A 107 10.14 1.87 9.38
C GLU A 107 10.02 0.65 8.46
N PRO A 108 10.28 -0.59 8.94
CA PRO A 108 10.35 -1.80 8.10
C PRO A 108 9.12 -2.02 7.21
N PHE A 109 7.93 -1.78 7.77
CA PHE A 109 6.66 -1.94 7.05
C PHE A 109 6.48 -0.88 5.96
N VAL A 110 6.93 0.35 6.22
CA VAL A 110 6.83 1.47 5.26
C VAL A 110 7.79 1.25 4.11
N GLN A 111 9.03 0.85 4.40
CA GLN A 111 10.01 0.53 3.37
C GLN A 111 9.58 -0.61 2.46
N THR A 112 9.12 -1.72 3.03
CA THR A 112 8.64 -2.86 2.25
C THR A 112 7.47 -2.44 1.34
N SER A 113 6.61 -1.56 1.85
CA SER A 113 5.48 -1.01 1.07
C SER A 113 5.95 -0.06 -0.04
N LEU A 114 6.98 0.76 0.19
CA LEU A 114 7.58 1.63 -0.83
C LEU A 114 8.21 0.79 -1.96
N ILE A 115 9.02 -0.21 -1.62
CA ILE A 115 9.62 -1.14 -2.58
C ILE A 115 8.52 -1.79 -3.42
N SER A 116 7.51 -2.39 -2.76
CA SER A 116 6.40 -3.03 -3.48
C SER A 116 5.61 -2.05 -4.35
N MET A 117 5.45 -0.80 -3.94
CA MET A 117 4.73 0.21 -4.71
C MET A 117 5.48 0.55 -5.99
N TYR A 118 6.77 0.85 -5.90
CA TYR A 118 7.60 1.16 -7.06
C TYR A 118 7.70 -0.03 -8.03
N CYS A 119 7.87 -1.26 -7.52
CA CYS A 119 7.87 -2.49 -8.33
C CYS A 119 6.57 -2.66 -9.12
N LYS A 120 5.41 -2.41 -8.49
CA LYS A 120 4.08 -2.54 -9.14
C LYS A 120 3.75 -1.40 -10.09
N CYS A 121 4.42 -0.26 -9.92
CA CYS A 121 4.34 0.87 -10.85
C CYS A 121 5.42 0.83 -11.94
N TYR A 122 6.06 -0.34 -12.16
CA TYR A 122 7.10 -0.55 -13.17
C TYR A 122 8.34 0.35 -13.07
N SER A 123 8.58 0.98 -11.89
CA SER A 123 9.81 1.74 -11.62
C SER A 123 10.73 0.92 -10.71
N ILE A 124 11.27 -0.16 -11.26
CA ILE A 124 12.08 -1.14 -10.51
C ILE A 124 13.43 -0.54 -10.06
N GLU A 125 13.98 0.42 -10.81
CA GLU A 125 15.18 1.17 -10.46
C GLU A 125 14.98 1.98 -9.18
N ASP A 126 13.84 2.66 -9.03
CA ASP A 126 13.55 3.43 -7.82
C ASP A 126 13.25 2.49 -6.65
N ALA A 127 12.58 1.36 -6.89
CA ALA A 127 12.43 0.32 -5.87
C ALA A 127 13.79 -0.18 -5.36
N ARG A 128 14.76 -0.34 -6.27
CA ARG A 128 16.13 -0.76 -5.94
C ARG A 128 16.87 0.30 -5.13
N LYS A 129 16.73 1.60 -5.46
CA LYS A 129 17.31 2.69 -4.66
C LYS A 129 16.77 2.68 -3.23
N VAL A 130 15.45 2.56 -3.06
CA VAL A 130 14.83 2.49 -1.72
C VAL A 130 15.39 1.33 -0.89
N PHE A 131 15.63 0.18 -1.54
CA PHE A 131 16.24 -0.98 -0.89
C PHE A 131 17.71 -0.75 -0.51
N ASP A 132 18.49 -0.08 -1.37
CA ASP A 132 19.92 0.15 -1.14
C ASP A 132 20.20 1.28 -0.14
N GLU A 133 19.33 2.30 -0.06
CA GLU A 133 19.49 3.50 0.77
C GLU A 133 19.42 3.23 2.29
N ASN A 134 18.78 2.13 2.71
CA ASN A 134 18.72 1.76 4.12
C ASN A 134 19.52 0.49 4.39
N GLY A 135 20.54 0.61 5.25
CA GLY A 135 21.33 -0.53 5.71
C GLY A 135 20.48 -1.59 6.40
N GLU A 136 19.44 -1.19 7.14
CA GLU A 136 18.55 -2.13 7.84
C GLU A 136 17.66 -2.93 6.87
N SER A 137 17.31 -2.40 5.68
CA SER A 137 16.58 -3.16 4.66
C SER A 137 17.30 -4.43 4.26
N LYS A 138 18.63 -4.41 4.25
CA LYS A 138 19.50 -5.54 3.89
C LYS A 138 19.60 -6.60 4.99
N SER A 139 19.01 -6.34 6.16
CA SER A 139 18.86 -7.33 7.22
C SER A 139 17.43 -7.93 7.26
N LEU A 140 16.49 -7.38 6.49
CA LEU A 140 15.08 -7.74 6.54
C LEU A 140 14.68 -8.65 5.37
N VAL A 141 14.32 -9.89 5.68
CA VAL A 141 13.81 -10.88 4.72
C VAL A 141 12.65 -10.33 3.88
N VAL A 142 11.75 -9.53 4.48
CA VAL A 142 10.57 -8.97 3.81
C VAL A 142 10.94 -7.98 2.69
N CYS A 143 12.02 -7.21 2.85
CA CYS A 143 12.46 -6.26 1.83
C CYS A 143 13.08 -7.00 0.63
N TYR A 144 13.90 -8.02 0.88
CA TYR A 144 14.42 -8.91 -0.17
C TYR A 144 13.30 -9.56 -0.95
N ASN A 145 12.31 -10.14 -0.26
CA ASN A 145 11.18 -10.79 -0.92
C ASN A 145 10.39 -9.81 -1.80
N ALA A 146 10.10 -8.61 -1.29
CA ALA A 146 9.39 -7.59 -2.06
C ALA A 146 10.13 -7.22 -3.35
N LEU A 147 11.45 -7.05 -3.29
CA LEU A 147 12.25 -6.67 -4.45
C LEU A 147 12.49 -7.84 -5.42
N ILE A 148 12.77 -9.05 -4.93
CA ILE A 148 12.93 -10.25 -5.76
C ILE A 148 11.64 -10.57 -6.51
N SER A 149 10.48 -10.58 -5.83
CA SER A 149 9.19 -10.76 -6.49
C SER A 149 8.86 -9.61 -7.46
N GLY A 150 9.31 -8.39 -7.14
CA GLY A 150 9.25 -7.24 -8.02
C GLY A 150 10.02 -7.45 -9.32
N TYR A 151 11.26 -7.94 -9.24
CA TYR A 151 12.09 -8.29 -10.39
C TYR A 151 11.44 -9.36 -11.26
N THR A 152 10.91 -10.44 -10.65
CA THR A 152 10.19 -11.49 -11.38
C THR A 152 8.98 -10.94 -12.12
N SER A 153 8.20 -10.06 -11.48
CA SER A 153 6.98 -9.47 -12.08
C SER A 153 7.29 -8.44 -13.17
N ASN A 154 8.51 -7.91 -13.22
CA ASN A 154 8.99 -6.95 -14.22
C ASN A 154 9.92 -7.61 -15.26
N SER A 155 9.92 -8.94 -15.35
CA SER A 155 10.74 -9.73 -16.29
C SER A 155 12.26 -9.49 -16.18
N ARG A 156 12.74 -9.09 -15.00
CA ARG A 156 14.16 -8.84 -14.68
C ARG A 156 14.76 -10.01 -13.90
N PHE A 157 14.67 -11.18 -14.51
CA PHE A 157 14.95 -12.46 -13.86
C PHE A 157 16.40 -12.58 -13.38
N TYR A 158 17.35 -12.07 -14.17
CA TYR A 158 18.78 -12.12 -13.82
C TYR A 158 19.10 -11.29 -12.59
N GLU A 159 18.56 -10.07 -12.50
CA GLU A 159 18.71 -9.21 -11.32
C GLU A 159 18.04 -9.82 -10.08
N GLY A 160 16.87 -10.46 -10.27
CA GLY A 160 16.18 -11.21 -9.22
C GLY A 160 17.04 -12.34 -8.64
N LEU A 161 17.66 -13.16 -9.50
CA LEU A 161 18.58 -14.24 -9.09
C LEU A 161 19.84 -13.69 -8.43
N THR A 162 20.42 -12.64 -9.00
CA THR A 162 21.61 -11.99 -8.43
C THR A 162 21.31 -11.48 -7.01
N LEU A 163 20.14 -10.88 -6.80
CA LEU A 163 19.72 -10.42 -5.48
C LEU A 163 19.46 -11.58 -4.52
N PHE A 164 18.88 -12.69 -5.00
CA PHE A 164 18.72 -13.91 -4.21
C PHE A 164 20.06 -14.50 -3.75
N CYS A 165 21.07 -14.56 -4.62
CA CYS A 165 22.41 -15.00 -4.24
C CYS A 165 22.99 -14.10 -3.15
N LYS A 166 22.90 -12.77 -3.32
CA LYS A 166 23.34 -11.80 -2.29
C LYS A 166 22.62 -11.95 -0.96
N MET A 167 21.33 -12.29 -0.97
CA MET A 167 20.55 -12.58 0.25
C MET A 167 21.14 -13.77 1.01
N ARG A 168 21.51 -14.84 0.28
CA ARG A 168 22.12 -16.04 0.87
C ARG A 168 23.52 -15.79 1.41
N GLU A 169 24.34 -15.05 0.67
CA GLU A 169 25.69 -14.65 1.10
C GLU A 169 25.66 -13.79 2.36
N ALA A 170 24.64 -12.94 2.50
CA ALA A 170 24.40 -12.15 3.70
C ALA A 170 23.83 -12.95 4.89
N GLY A 171 23.61 -14.27 4.74
CA GLY A 171 23.04 -15.13 5.79
C GLY A 171 21.55 -14.90 6.07
N VAL A 172 20.85 -14.19 5.18
CA VAL A 172 19.42 -13.89 5.34
C VAL A 172 18.60 -15.10 4.87
N SER A 173 17.75 -15.64 5.74
CA SER A 173 16.97 -16.85 5.45
C SER A 173 15.97 -16.62 4.31
N ALA A 174 16.17 -17.33 3.20
CA ALA A 174 15.16 -17.45 2.15
C ALA A 174 13.92 -18.17 2.68
N ASN A 175 12.73 -17.76 2.21
CA ASN A 175 11.48 -18.45 2.51
C ASN A 175 10.84 -19.00 1.22
N SER A 176 9.67 -19.62 1.33
CA SER A 176 8.95 -20.21 0.20
C SER A 176 8.71 -19.22 -0.94
N VAL A 177 8.42 -17.95 -0.63
CA VAL A 177 8.19 -16.90 -1.63
C VAL A 177 9.48 -16.59 -2.40
N THR A 178 10.60 -16.51 -1.70
CA THR A 178 11.91 -16.31 -2.33
C THR A 178 12.28 -17.47 -3.25
N MET A 179 12.07 -18.71 -2.79
CA MET A 179 12.40 -19.92 -3.55
C MET A 179 11.55 -20.06 -4.82
N LEU A 180 10.25 -19.79 -4.73
CA LEU A 180 9.36 -19.77 -5.90
C LEU A 180 9.81 -18.73 -6.93
N SER A 181 10.15 -17.52 -6.46
CA SER A 181 10.62 -16.45 -7.34
C SER A 181 11.94 -16.83 -8.02
N ALA A 182 12.88 -17.44 -7.29
CA ALA A 182 14.14 -17.92 -7.85
C ALA A 182 13.93 -19.01 -8.91
N PHE A 183 13.05 -19.98 -8.64
CA PHE A 183 12.70 -21.03 -9.60
C PHE A 183 12.16 -20.44 -10.91
N VAL A 184 11.18 -19.53 -10.83
CA VAL A 184 10.63 -18.83 -12.01
C VAL A 184 11.73 -18.11 -12.77
N CYS A 185 12.61 -17.39 -12.08
CA CYS A 185 13.69 -16.68 -12.74
C CYS A 185 14.66 -17.61 -13.47
N THR A 186 14.99 -18.79 -12.90
CA THR A 186 15.84 -19.78 -13.58
C THR A 186 15.18 -20.37 -14.82
N SER A 187 13.88 -20.67 -14.76
CA SER A 187 13.14 -21.22 -15.91
C SER A 187 13.07 -20.23 -17.07
N CYS A 188 12.71 -18.98 -16.80
CA CYS A 188 12.60 -17.95 -17.84
C CYS A 188 13.97 -17.54 -18.41
N ALA A 189 15.04 -17.56 -17.59
CA ALA A 189 16.40 -17.31 -18.07
C ALA A 189 16.88 -18.42 -19.02
N PHE A 190 16.49 -19.68 -18.76
CA PHE A 190 16.80 -20.81 -19.65
C PHE A 190 16.05 -20.71 -20.98
N GLU A 191 14.76 -20.34 -20.96
CA GLU A 191 13.97 -20.10 -22.17
C GLU A 191 14.56 -18.96 -23.02
N SER A 192 14.99 -17.86 -22.38
CA SER A 192 15.61 -16.72 -23.08
C SER A 192 16.91 -17.09 -23.81
N TRP A 193 17.62 -18.11 -23.32
CA TRP A 193 18.87 -18.61 -23.93
C TRP A 193 18.62 -19.65 -25.04
N ASN A 194 17.45 -20.28 -25.05
CA ASN A 194 17.08 -21.34 -26.00
C ASN A 194 16.24 -20.85 -27.18
N VAL A 195 15.86 -19.56 -27.23
CA VAL A 195 15.27 -18.96 -28.44
C VAL A 195 16.40 -18.58 -29.40
N PRO A 196 16.55 -19.26 -30.55
CA PRO A 196 17.57 -18.90 -31.50
C PRO A 196 17.28 -17.52 -32.11
N PRO A 197 18.30 -16.70 -32.41
CA PRO A 197 18.14 -15.33 -32.92
C PRO A 197 17.27 -15.19 -34.19
N TRP A 198 17.07 -16.29 -34.94
CA TRP A 198 16.32 -16.30 -36.19
C TRP A 198 14.80 -16.56 -36.04
N LEU A 199 14.30 -16.83 -34.84
CA LEU A 199 12.86 -17.06 -34.56
C LEU A 199 12.13 -15.80 -34.08
N SER A 200 12.82 -14.67 -33.96
CA SER A 200 12.26 -13.36 -33.60
C SER A 200 12.19 -12.47 -34.85
N CYS A 201 11.32 -12.81 -35.79
CA CYS A 201 10.95 -11.97 -36.95
C CYS A 201 9.43 -11.82 -37.00
#